data_AF-A0A2D7RBB2-F1
#
_entry.id   AF-A0A2D7RBB2-F1
#
_cell.length_a   1.000
_cell.length_b   1.000
_cell.length_c   1.000
_cell.angle_alpha   90.00
_cell.angle_beta   90.00
_cell.angle_gamma   90.00
#
_symmetry.space_group_name_H-M   'P 1'
#
loop_
_entity.id
_entity.type
_entity.pdbx_description
1 polymer ?
#
loop_
_entity_poly.entity_id
_entity_poly.type
_entity_poly.pdbx_seq_one_letter_code
_entity_poly.pdbx_strand_id
1 'polypeptide(L)'
;MAGNVGAVSREVRVIGFRSAELFFSEYSAGSGNNRYLEIYNPSIDPIELGHYAFPSAHDGADFQGMWDVWNDFPGDAVIGPSDVYVICDPQSNSAILEQCDLTFEGFVGVQDSVALVKGVVDGFLPVDRIGSWEKTSGSDGWSVCGQTEATSSMRLIKKPLTNGAVDWEQSAGSSASDCAWNLRPHGDFSQLGTHDYSGEATNTTDFVLSDSRVLLTDYNPSDGDFESDEFDINLSGTVFTLDLQSAPLNLDNLNNGANGMDYRESSLSFPITSLPVGQGSATFDLEMTTGVDGRLDSGESQLRCQIALTWISDGINASIDEPEQTIELSVIRSGLKLWVSIGSFDILGISDGGPHFKMLDIKLLSALSEAVKLDAGLFASLLTPRTLHLKMQHTLPIINSDGVKIDEVNAILRLQN
;
A
#
# COMPACT_ATOMS: atom_id res chain seq x y z
N MET A 1 -32.08 -19.79 46.31
CA MET A 1 -32.91 -19.22 45.24
C MET A 1 -32.67 -17.73 45.18
N ALA A 2 -32.08 -17.28 44.06
CA ALA A 2 -32.16 -15.96 43.44
C ALA A 2 -30.80 -15.69 42.77
N GLY A 3 -30.73 -15.97 41.46
CA GLY A 3 -29.58 -15.68 40.64
C GLY A 3 -29.42 -14.16 40.47
N ASN A 4 -28.17 -13.71 40.54
CA ASN A 4 -27.81 -12.36 40.16
C ASN A 4 -27.24 -12.44 38.74
N VAL A 5 -28.09 -12.14 37.75
CA VAL A 5 -27.68 -12.08 36.34
C VAL A 5 -27.05 -10.69 36.16
N GLY A 6 -25.73 -10.64 36.07
CA GLY A 6 -25.00 -9.42 35.72
C GLY A 6 -25.46 -8.95 34.35
N ALA A 7 -26.01 -7.74 34.28
CA ALA A 7 -26.28 -7.07 33.03
C ALA A 7 -24.94 -6.79 32.33
N VAL A 8 -24.68 -7.49 31.23
CA VAL A 8 -23.57 -7.16 30.33
C VAL A 8 -24.04 -5.97 29.51
N SER A 9 -23.55 -4.77 29.83
CA SER A 9 -23.69 -3.61 28.95
C SER A 9 -22.83 -3.87 27.71
N ARG A 10 -23.48 -4.24 26.61
CA ARG A 10 -22.85 -4.33 25.30
C ARG A 10 -22.59 -2.91 24.83
N GLU A 11 -21.36 -2.42 24.92
CA GLU A 11 -20.95 -1.26 24.13
C GLU A 11 -20.99 -1.69 22.66
N VAL A 12 -22.08 -1.35 21.99
CA VAL A 12 -22.06 -1.23 20.53
C VAL A 12 -21.31 0.05 20.27
N ARG A 13 -20.00 -0.05 20.01
CA ARG A 13 -19.32 0.99 19.24
C ARG A 13 -19.96 0.97 17.87
N VAL A 14 -20.87 1.90 17.63
CA VAL A 14 -21.11 2.38 16.28
C VAL A 14 -19.76 2.95 15.85
N ILE A 15 -19.02 2.20 15.03
CA ILE A 15 -17.93 2.77 14.26
C ILE A 15 -18.64 3.81 13.41
N GLY A 16 -18.55 5.07 13.80
CA GLY A 16 -19.05 6.15 12.97
C GLY A 16 -18.27 6.09 11.67
N PHE A 17 -18.88 5.54 10.62
CA PHE A 17 -18.43 5.81 9.27
C PHE A 17 -18.42 7.33 9.15
N ARG A 18 -17.24 7.93 9.01
CA ARG A 18 -17.19 9.27 8.41
C ARG A 18 -17.91 9.10 7.08
N SER A 19 -18.92 9.92 6.82
CA SER A 19 -19.58 10.01 5.52
C SER A 19 -18.50 9.97 4.43
N ALA A 20 -18.47 8.91 3.63
CA ALA A 20 -17.58 8.84 2.49
C ALA A 20 -18.14 9.81 1.43
N GLU A 21 -17.31 10.73 0.97
CA GLU A 21 -17.71 11.82 0.08
C GLU A 21 -17.45 11.41 -1.38
N LEU A 22 -18.27 11.93 -2.32
CA LEU A 22 -18.14 11.63 -3.74
C LEU A 22 -16.78 12.10 -4.29
N PHE A 23 -16.26 11.47 -5.35
CA PHE A 23 -15.04 11.94 -6.01
C PHE A 23 -14.98 11.52 -7.47
N PHE A 24 -14.11 12.14 -8.27
CA PHE A 24 -13.90 11.75 -9.66
C PHE A 24 -13.08 10.45 -9.72
N SER A 25 -13.68 9.37 -10.22
CA SER A 25 -13.03 8.07 -10.41
C SER A 25 -12.33 7.95 -11.76
N GLU A 26 -12.82 8.63 -12.79
CA GLU A 26 -12.24 8.56 -14.13
C GLU A 26 -12.40 9.88 -14.90
N TYR A 27 -11.41 10.22 -15.73
CA TYR A 27 -11.44 11.40 -16.58
C TYR A 27 -10.77 11.17 -17.93
N SER A 28 -11.45 11.58 -18.99
CA SER A 28 -10.87 11.63 -20.32
C SER A 28 -11.35 12.88 -21.06
N ALA A 29 -10.41 13.69 -21.55
CA ALA A 29 -10.70 14.91 -22.30
C ALA A 29 -9.96 15.01 -23.65
N GLY A 30 -9.18 13.98 -24.00
CA GLY A 30 -8.22 13.98 -25.11
C GLY A 30 -8.80 13.93 -26.53
N SER A 31 -7.90 13.76 -27.50
CA SER A 31 -8.21 13.85 -28.93
C SER A 31 -9.21 12.80 -29.42
N GLY A 32 -10.15 13.24 -30.29
CA GLY A 32 -11.22 12.41 -30.85
C GLY A 32 -12.54 12.53 -30.07
N ASN A 33 -13.32 11.44 -30.10
CA ASN A 33 -14.66 11.35 -29.51
C ASN A 33 -14.60 10.58 -28.18
N ASN A 34 -13.62 10.86 -27.31
CA ASN A 34 -13.40 10.10 -26.08
C ASN A 34 -13.49 11.00 -24.84
N ARG A 35 -14.56 11.79 -24.71
CA ARG A 35 -14.71 12.80 -23.65
C ARG A 35 -15.79 12.43 -22.64
N TYR A 36 -15.39 12.28 -21.37
CA TYR A 36 -16.28 11.98 -20.24
C TYR A 36 -15.60 12.21 -18.88
N LEU A 37 -16.43 12.21 -17.84
CA LEU A 37 -16.13 12.33 -16.43
C LEU A 37 -16.92 11.24 -15.71
N GLU A 38 -16.28 10.53 -14.80
CA GLU A 38 -16.93 9.54 -13.95
C GLU A 38 -16.78 9.94 -12.49
N ILE A 39 -17.87 9.86 -11.73
CA ILE A 39 -17.93 10.17 -10.32
C ILE A 39 -18.31 8.91 -9.57
N TYR A 40 -17.58 8.56 -8.51
CA TYR A 40 -17.86 7.39 -7.70
C TYR A 40 -18.46 7.74 -6.34
N ASN A 41 -19.39 6.90 -5.88
CA ASN A 41 -19.93 6.93 -4.53
C ASN A 41 -19.28 5.85 -3.64
N PRO A 42 -18.30 6.22 -2.78
CA PRO A 42 -17.67 5.28 -1.86
C PRO A 42 -18.52 4.90 -0.65
N SER A 43 -19.69 5.51 -0.48
CA SER A 43 -20.53 5.27 0.69
C SER A 43 -21.39 4.01 0.54
N ILE A 44 -21.91 3.53 1.67
CA ILE A 44 -22.83 2.38 1.73
C ILE A 44 -24.29 2.78 1.48
N ASP A 45 -24.56 4.08 1.34
CA ASP A 45 -25.88 4.64 1.14
C ASP A 45 -25.94 5.32 -0.25
N PRO A 46 -27.13 5.38 -0.89
CA PRO A 46 -27.29 6.17 -2.09
C PRO A 46 -27.09 7.66 -1.80
N ILE A 47 -26.48 8.39 -2.74
CA ILE A 47 -26.28 9.84 -2.64
C ILE A 47 -27.07 10.56 -3.73
N GLU A 48 -27.96 11.46 -3.30
CA GLU A 48 -28.71 12.36 -4.19
C GLU A 48 -27.81 13.49 -4.70
N LEU A 49 -27.71 13.63 -6.03
CA LEU A 49 -26.85 14.62 -6.67
C LEU A 49 -27.47 16.02 -6.76
N GLY A 50 -28.74 16.18 -6.39
CA GLY A 50 -29.39 17.50 -6.33
C GLY A 50 -28.79 18.48 -5.30
N HIS A 51 -27.84 18.00 -4.48
CA HIS A 51 -27.04 18.81 -3.55
C HIS A 51 -25.60 19.03 -4.01
N TYR A 52 -25.27 18.56 -5.21
CA TYR A 52 -23.96 18.66 -5.82
C TYR A 52 -24.04 19.45 -7.13
N ALA A 53 -22.88 19.93 -7.57
CA ALA A 53 -22.69 20.54 -8.88
C ALA A 53 -21.28 20.23 -9.37
N PHE A 54 -21.05 20.43 -10.67
CA PHE A 54 -19.74 20.21 -11.30
C PHE A 54 -19.25 21.45 -12.08
N PRO A 55 -19.00 22.57 -11.40
CA PRO A 55 -18.55 23.80 -12.06
C PRO A 55 -17.21 23.61 -12.79
N SER A 56 -17.08 24.27 -13.93
CA SER A 56 -15.93 24.17 -14.82
C SER A 56 -15.33 25.53 -15.14
N ALA A 57 -14.03 25.55 -15.43
CA ALA A 57 -13.34 26.70 -16.01
C ALA A 57 -12.65 26.28 -17.32
N HIS A 58 -12.79 27.13 -18.34
CA HIS A 58 -12.43 26.82 -19.73
C HIS A 58 -11.18 27.59 -20.14
N ASP A 59 -10.09 26.88 -20.43
CA ASP A 59 -8.75 27.45 -20.62
C ASP A 59 -8.26 28.31 -19.42
N GLY A 60 -8.72 27.93 -18.22
CA GLY A 60 -8.52 28.62 -16.94
C GLY A 60 -9.55 29.73 -16.68
N ALA A 61 -9.82 29.99 -15.40
CA ALA A 61 -10.93 30.84 -15.01
C ALA A 61 -10.73 32.32 -15.38
N ASP A 62 -11.79 32.96 -15.87
CA ASP A 62 -11.84 34.41 -16.13
C ASP A 62 -11.52 35.22 -14.86
N PHE A 63 -11.90 34.67 -13.70
CA PHE A 63 -11.55 35.18 -12.38
C PHE A 63 -10.80 34.10 -11.60
N GLN A 64 -9.55 34.39 -11.22
CA GLN A 64 -8.71 33.47 -10.46
C GLN A 64 -9.43 32.92 -9.23
N GLY A 65 -9.44 31.60 -9.12
CA GLY A 65 -10.06 30.87 -8.02
C GLY A 65 -11.57 30.67 -8.14
N MET A 66 -12.17 31.04 -9.28
CA MET A 66 -13.60 30.84 -9.57
C MET A 66 -13.81 29.91 -10.77
N TRP A 67 -15.08 29.60 -11.06
CA TRP A 67 -15.51 28.86 -12.24
C TRP A 67 -16.04 29.82 -13.30
N ASP A 68 -16.08 29.38 -14.56
CA ASP A 68 -16.68 30.13 -15.67
C ASP A 68 -18.11 29.69 -15.95
N VAL A 69 -18.37 28.39 -15.81
CA VAL A 69 -19.70 27.80 -15.95
C VAL A 69 -20.07 26.97 -14.72
N TRP A 70 -21.24 27.27 -14.13
CA TRP A 70 -21.86 26.45 -13.10
C TRP A 70 -22.77 25.39 -13.74
N ASN A 71 -22.58 24.13 -13.36
CA ASN A 71 -23.30 23.00 -13.93
C ASN A 71 -24.00 22.20 -12.84
N ASP A 72 -25.33 22.12 -12.92
CA ASP A 72 -26.16 21.35 -11.99
C ASP A 72 -26.41 19.92 -12.52
N PHE A 73 -26.54 18.96 -11.59
CA PHE A 73 -27.08 17.64 -11.91
C PHE A 73 -28.62 17.69 -12.07
N PRO A 74 -29.23 16.75 -12.81
CA PRO A 74 -30.67 16.55 -12.74
C PRO A 74 -31.14 16.36 -11.29
N GLY A 75 -32.25 16.98 -10.91
CA GLY A 75 -32.70 17.01 -9.51
C GLY A 75 -33.08 15.64 -8.92
N ASP A 76 -33.30 14.65 -9.78
CA ASP A 76 -33.61 13.26 -9.44
C ASP A 76 -32.42 12.30 -9.64
N ALA A 77 -31.24 12.81 -9.99
CA ALA A 77 -30.04 12.01 -10.16
C ALA A 77 -29.55 11.48 -8.80
N VAL A 78 -29.24 10.19 -8.77
CA VAL A 78 -28.78 9.46 -7.57
C VAL A 78 -27.67 8.52 -7.98
N ILE A 79 -26.60 8.46 -7.18
CA ILE A 79 -25.56 7.42 -7.31
C ILE A 79 -25.83 6.36 -6.25
N GLY A 80 -25.95 5.10 -6.66
CA GLY A 80 -26.08 3.97 -5.74
C GLY A 80 -24.84 3.80 -4.86
N PRO A 81 -24.92 3.01 -3.77
CA PRO A 81 -23.74 2.61 -3.01
C PRO A 81 -22.72 1.90 -3.89
N SER A 82 -21.44 2.29 -3.79
CA SER A 82 -20.35 1.70 -4.59
C SER A 82 -20.61 1.70 -6.09
N ASP A 83 -21.36 2.70 -6.56
CA ASP A 83 -21.74 2.86 -7.95
C ASP A 83 -21.10 4.14 -8.51
N VAL A 84 -21.16 4.30 -9.83
CA VAL A 84 -20.65 5.47 -10.53
C VAL A 84 -21.76 6.28 -11.21
N TYR A 85 -21.43 7.51 -11.59
CA TYR A 85 -22.24 8.35 -12.45
C TYR A 85 -21.37 8.96 -13.54
N VAL A 86 -21.72 8.70 -14.79
CA VAL A 86 -20.92 9.06 -15.97
C VAL A 86 -21.55 10.24 -16.69
N ILE A 87 -20.78 11.32 -16.84
CA ILE A 87 -21.14 12.49 -17.66
C ILE A 87 -20.31 12.45 -18.94
N CYS A 88 -20.95 12.53 -20.11
CA CYS A 88 -20.26 12.43 -21.40
C CYS A 88 -20.55 13.60 -22.32
N ASP A 89 -19.60 13.87 -23.21
CA ASP A 89 -19.84 14.69 -24.38
C ASP A 89 -20.81 13.96 -25.34
N PRO A 90 -21.87 14.61 -25.85
CA PRO A 90 -22.82 14.00 -26.79
C PRO A 90 -22.19 13.50 -28.10
N GLN A 91 -21.00 13.99 -28.46
CA GLN A 91 -20.23 13.56 -29.63
C GLN A 91 -19.25 12.43 -29.31
N SER A 92 -19.22 11.90 -28.08
CA SER A 92 -18.37 10.78 -27.71
C SER A 92 -18.72 9.49 -28.47
N ASN A 93 -17.77 8.55 -28.48
CA ASN A 93 -17.89 7.24 -29.08
C ASN A 93 -19.11 6.52 -28.48
N SER A 94 -19.81 5.73 -29.30
CA SER A 94 -20.99 4.98 -28.85
C SER A 94 -20.72 4.10 -27.63
N ALA A 95 -19.52 3.51 -27.50
CA ALA A 95 -19.15 2.71 -26.33
C ALA A 95 -19.13 3.52 -25.02
N ILE A 96 -18.81 4.83 -25.09
CA ILE A 96 -18.89 5.74 -23.95
C ILE A 96 -20.34 6.14 -23.70
N LEU A 97 -21.07 6.48 -24.77
CA LEU A 97 -22.47 6.89 -24.66
C LEU A 97 -23.37 5.79 -24.08
N GLU A 98 -23.02 4.52 -24.26
CA GLU A 98 -23.70 3.37 -23.66
C GLU A 98 -23.57 3.30 -22.14
N GLN A 99 -22.51 3.89 -21.56
CA GLN A 99 -22.30 3.96 -20.10
C GLN A 99 -22.78 5.28 -19.50
N CYS A 100 -23.36 6.17 -20.32
CA CYS A 100 -23.61 7.55 -19.92
C CYS A 100 -24.90 7.73 -19.14
N ASP A 101 -24.82 8.36 -17.97
CA ASP A 101 -25.99 8.78 -17.19
C ASP A 101 -26.46 10.20 -17.57
N LEU A 102 -25.52 11.07 -17.98
CA LEU A 102 -25.80 12.43 -18.42
C LEU A 102 -24.95 12.83 -19.63
N THR A 103 -25.60 13.21 -20.73
CA THR A 103 -24.91 13.89 -21.83
C THR A 103 -24.89 15.41 -21.60
N PHE A 104 -23.74 16.05 -21.72
CA PHE A 104 -23.54 17.47 -21.44
C PHE A 104 -22.78 18.19 -22.57
N GLU A 105 -23.41 19.18 -23.22
CA GLU A 105 -22.85 19.89 -24.39
C GLU A 105 -21.69 20.83 -24.07
N GLY A 106 -21.57 21.32 -22.83
CA GLY A 106 -20.52 22.26 -22.39
C GLY A 106 -19.24 21.59 -21.90
N PHE A 107 -18.97 20.36 -22.37
CA PHE A 107 -17.97 19.47 -21.78
C PHE A 107 -16.56 20.07 -21.77
N VAL A 108 -15.79 19.72 -20.74
CA VAL A 108 -14.42 20.19 -20.52
C VAL A 108 -13.44 19.57 -21.53
N GLY A 109 -12.60 20.41 -22.12
CA GLY A 109 -11.48 20.04 -22.98
C GLY A 109 -10.21 19.72 -22.20
N VAL A 110 -9.12 19.40 -22.93
CA VAL A 110 -7.84 18.95 -22.34
C VAL A 110 -7.19 19.97 -21.41
N GLN A 111 -7.47 21.26 -21.60
CA GLN A 111 -6.92 22.37 -20.82
C GLN A 111 -7.82 22.82 -19.66
N ASP A 112 -9.06 22.36 -19.67
CA ASP A 112 -10.08 22.84 -18.77
C ASP A 112 -9.93 22.19 -17.40
N SER A 113 -10.60 22.80 -16.42
CA SER A 113 -10.66 22.27 -15.07
C SER A 113 -12.11 22.13 -14.62
N VAL A 114 -12.34 21.11 -13.81
CA VAL A 114 -13.66 20.80 -13.25
C VAL A 114 -13.50 20.49 -11.78
N ALA A 115 -14.43 20.99 -10.97
CA ALA A 115 -14.54 20.61 -9.57
C ALA A 115 -15.85 19.90 -9.32
N LEU A 116 -15.85 18.94 -8.41
CA LEU A 116 -17.07 18.44 -7.78
C LEU A 116 -17.29 19.26 -6.51
N VAL A 117 -18.49 19.82 -6.35
CA VAL A 117 -18.82 20.67 -5.20
C VAL A 117 -20.14 20.26 -4.58
N LYS A 118 -20.28 20.52 -3.28
CA LYS A 118 -21.53 20.33 -2.52
C LYS A 118 -22.13 21.68 -2.15
N GLY A 119 -23.38 21.93 -2.51
CA GLY A 119 -24.08 23.19 -2.27
C GLY A 119 -24.67 23.79 -3.54
N VAL A 120 -24.81 25.11 -3.55
CA VAL A 120 -25.41 25.88 -4.65
C VAL A 120 -24.48 27.01 -5.09
N VAL A 121 -24.80 27.66 -6.21
CA VAL A 121 -23.97 28.71 -6.83
C VAL A 121 -23.50 29.80 -5.85
N ASP A 122 -24.36 30.20 -4.90
CA ASP A 122 -24.09 31.26 -3.92
C ASP A 122 -23.43 30.75 -2.61
N GLY A 123 -23.15 29.45 -2.50
CA GLY A 123 -22.55 28.86 -1.31
C GLY A 123 -22.33 27.36 -1.45
N PHE A 124 -21.07 26.98 -1.67
CA PHE A 124 -20.65 25.60 -1.90
C PHE A 124 -19.33 25.26 -1.20
N LEU A 125 -19.07 23.96 -1.06
CA LEU A 125 -17.80 23.40 -0.60
C LEU A 125 -17.21 22.52 -1.71
N PRO A 126 -15.95 22.77 -2.15
CA PRO A 126 -15.25 21.86 -3.04
C PRO A 126 -15.01 20.50 -2.38
N VAL A 127 -15.12 19.45 -3.20
CA VAL A 127 -15.02 18.04 -2.78
C VAL A 127 -13.86 17.35 -3.49
N ASP A 128 -13.79 17.48 -4.82
CA ASP A 128 -12.70 16.95 -5.64
C ASP A 128 -12.45 17.89 -6.81
N ARG A 129 -11.26 17.81 -7.42
CA ARG A 129 -10.91 18.66 -8.57
C ARG A 129 -10.00 17.95 -9.56
N ILE A 130 -10.24 18.24 -10.84
CA ILE A 130 -9.32 17.96 -11.95
C ILE A 130 -8.90 19.30 -12.55
N GLY A 131 -7.60 19.55 -12.59
CA GLY A 131 -7.05 20.85 -12.96
C GLY A 131 -7.22 21.91 -11.87
N SER A 132 -6.96 23.18 -12.21
CA SER A 132 -6.98 24.28 -11.25
C SER A 132 -7.67 25.52 -11.82
N TRP A 133 -8.46 26.19 -10.97
CA TRP A 133 -9.07 27.48 -11.28
C TRP A 133 -8.11 28.67 -11.12
N GLU A 134 -6.91 28.44 -10.57
CA GLU A 134 -5.94 29.50 -10.31
C GLU A 134 -4.92 29.65 -11.46
N LYS A 135 -4.80 28.63 -12.31
CA LYS A 135 -3.81 28.56 -13.38
C LYS A 135 -4.37 27.88 -14.62
N THR A 136 -3.83 28.23 -15.77
CA THR A 136 -4.06 27.48 -17.01
C THR A 136 -3.11 26.28 -17.08
N SER A 137 -3.52 25.18 -17.69
CA SER A 137 -2.69 23.97 -17.80
C SER A 137 -1.45 24.12 -18.71
N GLY A 138 -1.31 25.25 -19.42
CA GLY A 138 -0.53 25.35 -20.65
C GLY A 138 -1.37 24.99 -21.87
N SER A 139 -0.81 25.09 -23.08
CA SER A 139 -1.53 24.97 -24.37
C SER A 139 -2.08 23.59 -24.70
N ASP A 140 -1.63 22.55 -23.99
CA ASP A 140 -1.80 21.16 -24.45
C ASP A 140 -2.27 20.21 -23.31
N GLY A 141 -2.67 20.76 -22.16
CA GLY A 141 -3.32 20.04 -21.06
C GLY A 141 -2.49 19.83 -19.79
N TRP A 142 -3.11 19.29 -18.75
CA TRP A 142 -2.50 19.08 -17.43
C TRP A 142 -1.48 17.94 -17.41
N SER A 143 -0.32 18.21 -16.81
CA SER A 143 0.67 17.19 -16.44
C SER A 143 0.20 16.38 -15.24
N VAL A 144 0.36 15.06 -15.29
CA VAL A 144 -0.09 14.12 -14.24
C VAL A 144 0.91 12.97 -14.14
N CYS A 145 1.21 12.52 -12.91
CA CYS A 145 2.13 11.40 -12.63
C CYS A 145 3.52 11.53 -13.28
N GLY A 146 4.02 12.76 -13.44
CA GLY A 146 5.29 13.05 -14.11
C GLY A 146 5.26 13.01 -15.64
N GLN A 147 4.11 12.74 -16.25
CA GLN A 147 3.90 12.87 -17.68
C GLN A 147 3.39 14.27 -18.01
N THR A 148 4.16 15.01 -18.80
CA THR A 148 3.76 16.33 -19.33
C THR A 148 2.50 16.19 -20.18
N GLU A 149 1.52 17.08 -19.98
CA GLU A 149 0.30 17.16 -20.80
C GLU A 149 -0.48 15.83 -20.88
N ALA A 150 -0.46 15.04 -19.79
CA ALA A 150 -1.08 13.72 -19.74
C ALA A 150 -2.56 13.73 -20.16
N THR A 151 -3.33 14.75 -19.77
CA THR A 151 -4.77 14.83 -20.07
C THR A 151 -5.13 14.97 -21.56
N SER A 152 -4.19 15.32 -22.44
CA SER A 152 -4.43 15.36 -23.89
C SER A 152 -4.22 14.04 -24.61
N SER A 153 -3.47 13.13 -23.98
CA SER A 153 -3.03 11.87 -24.59
C SER A 153 -3.42 10.62 -23.78
N MET A 154 -3.87 10.80 -22.55
CA MET A 154 -4.20 9.74 -21.60
C MET A 154 -5.57 9.97 -20.95
N ARG A 155 -6.16 8.86 -20.51
CA ARG A 155 -7.21 8.78 -19.51
C ARG A 155 -6.60 8.69 -18.12
N LEU A 156 -7.23 9.34 -17.16
CA LEU A 156 -6.91 9.25 -15.74
C LEU A 156 -7.92 8.33 -15.06
N ILE A 157 -7.43 7.34 -14.31
CA ILE A 157 -8.26 6.47 -13.47
C ILE A 157 -7.79 6.62 -12.03
N LYS A 158 -8.66 6.99 -11.10
CA LYS A 158 -8.28 7.17 -9.69
C LYS A 158 -7.75 5.83 -9.17
N LYS A 159 -6.64 5.86 -8.44
CA LYS A 159 -6.08 4.66 -7.82
C LYS A 159 -7.05 4.13 -6.75
N PRO A 160 -7.05 2.81 -6.49
CA PRO A 160 -7.85 2.24 -5.42
C PRO A 160 -7.52 2.88 -4.05
N LEU A 161 -8.48 2.84 -3.12
CA LEU A 161 -8.37 3.40 -1.76
C LEU A 161 -7.96 4.89 -1.72
N THR A 162 -8.12 5.60 -2.83
CA THR A 162 -7.76 7.02 -2.96
C THR A 162 -9.02 7.86 -3.08
N ASN A 163 -9.18 8.81 -2.16
CA ASN A 163 -10.31 9.75 -2.15
C ASN A 163 -10.11 10.92 -3.12
N GLY A 164 -11.16 11.73 -3.29
CA GLY A 164 -11.06 13.04 -3.91
C GLY A 164 -10.16 14.00 -3.14
N ALA A 165 -9.57 14.95 -3.86
CA ALA A 165 -8.72 16.00 -3.32
C ALA A 165 -9.06 17.34 -3.98
N VAL A 166 -9.28 18.37 -3.16
CA VAL A 166 -9.55 19.73 -3.64
C VAL A 166 -8.31 20.38 -4.24
N ASP A 167 -7.12 20.02 -3.73
CA ASP A 167 -5.84 20.47 -4.28
C ASP A 167 -5.41 19.53 -5.41
N TRP A 168 -5.56 20.02 -6.64
CA TRP A 168 -5.19 19.28 -7.83
C TRP A 168 -3.71 18.93 -7.88
N GLU A 169 -2.80 19.78 -7.41
CA GLU A 169 -1.36 19.50 -7.50
C GLU A 169 -1.01 18.28 -6.64
N GLN A 170 -1.66 18.14 -5.49
CA GLN A 170 -1.53 16.97 -4.64
C GLN A 170 -2.04 15.71 -5.34
N SER A 171 -3.20 15.78 -6.02
CA SER A 171 -3.75 14.62 -6.73
C SER A 171 -2.96 14.28 -8.00
N ALA A 172 -2.48 15.29 -8.72
CA ALA A 172 -1.78 15.13 -10.00
C ALA A 172 -0.39 14.52 -9.81
N GLY A 173 0.31 14.89 -8.72
CA GLY A 173 1.64 14.39 -8.40
C GLY A 173 2.71 14.76 -9.42
N SER A 174 3.96 14.44 -9.09
CA SER A 174 5.14 14.68 -9.93
C SER A 174 5.71 13.42 -10.57
N SER A 175 5.18 12.26 -10.20
CA SER A 175 5.65 10.93 -10.60
C SER A 175 4.54 9.88 -10.48
N ALA A 176 4.77 8.67 -11.00
CA ALA A 176 3.81 7.59 -10.86
C ALA A 176 3.57 7.12 -9.41
N SER A 177 4.51 7.37 -8.48
CA SER A 177 4.42 6.92 -7.08
C SER A 177 3.68 7.90 -6.17
N ASP A 178 3.73 9.21 -6.44
CA ASP A 178 3.12 10.24 -5.60
C ASP A 178 1.76 10.75 -6.13
N CYS A 179 1.39 10.43 -7.37
CA CYS A 179 0.10 10.82 -7.93
C CYS A 179 -1.05 9.87 -7.50
N ALA A 180 -2.27 10.38 -7.51
CA ALA A 180 -3.50 9.66 -7.21
C ALA A 180 -4.09 8.87 -8.41
N TRP A 181 -3.43 8.89 -9.57
CA TRP A 181 -4.02 8.44 -10.84
C TRP A 181 -3.20 7.33 -11.50
N ASN A 182 -3.89 6.43 -12.19
CA ASN A 182 -3.32 5.51 -13.16
C ASN A 182 -3.54 6.10 -14.56
N LEU A 183 -2.46 6.31 -15.31
CA LEU A 183 -2.55 6.76 -16.70
C LEU A 183 -2.83 5.57 -17.62
N ARG A 184 -3.83 5.69 -18.50
CA ARG A 184 -4.15 4.70 -19.54
C ARG A 184 -4.33 5.36 -20.91
N PRO A 185 -3.98 4.70 -22.02
CA PRO A 185 -4.24 5.24 -23.36
C PRO A 185 -5.74 5.45 -23.61
N HIS A 186 -6.09 6.41 -24.47
CA HIS A 186 -7.47 6.55 -24.95
C HIS A 186 -7.93 5.30 -25.72
N GLY A 187 -9.21 4.94 -25.58
CA GLY A 187 -9.85 3.86 -26.35
C GLY A 187 -9.93 2.51 -25.63
N ASP A 188 -9.28 2.35 -24.48
CA ASP A 188 -9.60 1.29 -23.53
C ASP A 188 -10.67 1.82 -22.57
N PHE A 189 -11.86 1.21 -22.61
CA PHE A 189 -13.02 1.57 -21.79
C PHE A 189 -13.40 0.46 -20.81
N SER A 190 -12.49 -0.49 -20.56
CA SER A 190 -12.76 -1.67 -19.71
C SER A 190 -13.20 -1.36 -18.28
N GLN A 191 -12.91 -0.16 -17.78
CA GLN A 191 -13.28 0.31 -16.45
C GLN A 191 -14.35 1.40 -16.46
N LEU A 192 -14.73 1.95 -17.63
CA LEU A 192 -15.77 2.96 -17.70
C LEU A 192 -17.12 2.36 -17.28
N GLY A 193 -17.83 3.05 -16.39
CA GLY A 193 -19.09 2.58 -15.81
C GLY A 193 -18.90 1.75 -14.53
N THR A 194 -17.67 1.65 -14.02
CA THR A 194 -17.35 0.94 -12.77
C THR A 194 -16.13 1.56 -12.10
N HIS A 195 -16.04 1.55 -10.77
CA HIS A 195 -14.80 1.97 -10.10
C HIS A 195 -14.42 1.01 -8.99
N ASP A 196 -13.22 0.47 -9.07
CA ASP A 196 -12.60 -0.26 -7.98
C ASP A 196 -11.96 0.72 -6.99
N TYR A 197 -12.75 1.09 -5.98
CA TYR A 197 -12.27 1.85 -4.84
C TYR A 197 -11.62 0.99 -3.75
N SER A 198 -11.77 -0.33 -3.84
CA SER A 198 -11.55 -1.23 -2.71
C SER A 198 -10.12 -1.73 -2.53
N GLY A 199 -9.21 -1.38 -3.43
CA GLY A 199 -7.84 -1.88 -3.37
C GLY A 199 -7.42 -2.69 -4.59
N GLU A 200 -8.29 -3.37 -5.33
CA GLU A 200 -9.39 -4.22 -4.88
C GLU A 200 -8.91 -5.17 -3.78
N ALA A 201 -9.81 -5.62 -2.90
CA ALA A 201 -9.69 -6.97 -2.40
C ALA A 201 -9.77 -7.87 -3.65
N THR A 202 -8.64 -8.15 -4.29
CA THR A 202 -8.57 -9.30 -5.19
C THR A 202 -9.22 -10.44 -4.39
N ASN A 203 -10.13 -11.21 -4.99
CA ASN A 203 -10.54 -12.50 -4.39
C ASN A 203 -9.34 -13.48 -4.38
N THR A 204 -8.11 -12.96 -4.21
CA THR A 204 -6.93 -13.70 -3.89
C THR A 204 -7.11 -14.29 -2.50
N THR A 205 -6.67 -15.52 -2.39
CA THR A 205 -6.46 -16.18 -1.11
C THR A 205 -5.07 -15.93 -0.56
N ASP A 206 -4.25 -15.14 -1.29
CA ASP A 206 -2.81 -15.00 -1.07
C ASP A 206 -2.35 -13.52 -0.99
N PHE A 207 -1.39 -13.23 -0.12
CA PHE A 207 -0.63 -11.98 -0.14
C PHE A 207 0.17 -11.92 -1.44
N VAL A 208 -0.07 -10.90 -2.26
CA VAL A 208 0.62 -10.73 -3.55
C VAL A 208 1.76 -9.74 -3.37
N LEU A 209 3.00 -10.20 -3.53
CA LEU A 209 4.20 -9.36 -3.42
C LEU A 209 4.59 -8.77 -4.77
N SER A 210 5.13 -7.54 -4.73
CA SER A 210 5.95 -7.00 -5.81
C SER A 210 7.26 -7.79 -5.86
N ASP A 211 7.57 -8.34 -7.01
CA ASP A 211 8.78 -9.13 -7.27
C ASP A 211 9.93 -8.31 -7.86
N SER A 212 9.78 -6.99 -7.93
CA SER A 212 10.82 -6.12 -8.43
C SER A 212 11.87 -5.80 -7.38
N ARG A 213 11.43 -5.42 -6.16
CA ARG A 213 12.30 -4.77 -5.18
C ARG A 213 11.90 -5.02 -3.74
N VAL A 214 12.88 -4.96 -2.85
CA VAL A 214 12.74 -5.03 -1.40
C VAL A 214 13.47 -3.86 -0.75
N LEU A 215 12.94 -3.34 0.37
CA LEU A 215 13.56 -2.27 1.15
C LEU A 215 14.23 -2.88 2.39
N LEU A 216 15.51 -2.62 2.57
CA LEU A 216 16.20 -2.85 3.83
C LEU A 216 16.23 -1.54 4.61
N THR A 217 15.63 -1.52 5.79
CA THR A 217 15.67 -0.37 6.69
C THR A 217 16.41 -0.76 7.96
N ASP A 218 17.37 0.06 8.35
CA ASP A 218 18.16 -0.14 9.56
C ASP A 218 18.32 1.16 10.33
N TYR A 219 18.47 1.06 11.64
CA TYR A 219 18.65 2.22 12.52
C TYR A 219 20.12 2.41 12.84
N ASN A 220 20.58 3.65 12.73
CA ASN A 220 21.93 4.05 13.11
C ASN A 220 21.87 4.79 14.46
N PRO A 221 22.32 4.18 15.56
CA PRO A 221 22.26 4.83 16.88
C PRO A 221 23.21 6.02 17.03
N SER A 222 24.16 6.20 16.10
CA SER A 222 25.18 7.25 16.19
C SER A 222 24.66 8.63 15.77
N ASP A 223 23.72 8.67 14.82
CA ASP A 223 23.03 9.87 14.38
C ASP A 223 21.55 9.90 14.82
N GLY A 224 20.98 8.74 15.17
CA GLY A 224 19.62 8.62 15.67
C GLY A 224 18.56 8.54 14.58
N ASP A 225 18.96 8.16 13.35
CA ASP A 225 18.08 8.09 12.19
C ASP A 225 18.04 6.68 11.56
N PHE A 226 17.05 6.47 10.70
CA PHE A 226 16.94 5.26 9.88
C PHE A 226 17.59 5.47 8.52
N GLU A 227 18.39 4.49 8.11
CA GLU A 227 18.93 4.34 6.76
C GLU A 227 18.07 3.34 6.00
N SER A 228 17.84 3.56 4.71
CA SER A 228 16.99 2.68 3.90
C SER A 228 17.54 2.52 2.50
N ASP A 229 17.75 1.27 2.11
CA ASP A 229 18.36 0.86 0.85
C ASP A 229 17.46 -0.10 0.09
N GLU A 230 17.34 0.11 -1.21
CA GLU A 230 16.50 -0.67 -2.09
C GLU A 230 17.33 -1.72 -2.84
N PHE A 231 16.82 -2.95 -2.87
CA PHE A 231 17.50 -4.10 -3.48
C PHE A 231 16.61 -4.81 -4.48
N ASP A 232 17.22 -5.30 -5.57
CA ASP A 232 16.54 -6.14 -6.55
C ASP A 232 16.29 -7.54 -5.99
N ILE A 233 15.12 -8.10 -6.33
CA ILE A 233 14.74 -9.47 -5.97
C ILE A 233 15.10 -10.42 -7.11
N ASN A 234 15.83 -11.50 -6.81
CA ASN A 234 16.06 -12.58 -7.76
C ASN A 234 15.13 -13.77 -7.46
N LEU A 235 14.20 -14.07 -8.37
CA LEU A 235 13.28 -15.21 -8.25
C LEU A 235 13.85 -16.44 -8.97
N SER A 236 13.93 -17.57 -8.27
CA SER A 236 14.24 -18.89 -8.85
C SER A 236 13.24 -19.92 -8.33
N GLY A 237 12.31 -20.33 -9.20
CA GLY A 237 11.22 -21.24 -8.80
C GLY A 237 10.28 -20.55 -7.81
N THR A 238 10.32 -20.95 -6.54
CA THR A 238 9.48 -20.39 -5.45
C THR A 238 10.29 -19.59 -4.42
N VAL A 239 11.57 -19.32 -4.75
CA VAL A 239 12.56 -18.76 -3.82
C VAL A 239 12.97 -17.36 -4.24
N PHE A 240 12.76 -16.38 -3.36
CA PHE A 240 13.37 -15.07 -3.48
C PHE A 240 14.80 -15.11 -2.92
N THR A 241 15.74 -14.57 -3.67
CA THR A 241 17.15 -14.46 -3.28
C THR A 241 17.60 -13.01 -3.31
N LEU A 242 18.22 -12.58 -2.21
CA LEU A 242 18.61 -11.19 -1.95
C LEU A 242 20.09 -11.12 -1.58
N ASP A 243 20.82 -10.21 -2.20
CA ASP A 243 22.17 -9.83 -1.81
C ASP A 243 22.13 -8.43 -1.19
N LEU A 244 22.19 -8.38 0.13
CA LEU A 244 22.09 -7.17 0.93
C LEU A 244 23.47 -6.64 1.36
N GLN A 245 24.57 -7.23 0.88
CA GLN A 245 25.90 -6.97 1.43
C GLN A 245 26.42 -5.55 1.17
N SER A 246 25.83 -4.82 0.22
CA SER A 246 26.20 -3.43 -0.05
C SER A 246 25.67 -2.42 0.97
N ALA A 247 24.65 -2.80 1.76
CA ALA A 247 24.16 -2.03 2.92
C ALA A 247 24.27 -2.89 4.19
N PRO A 248 25.45 -2.92 4.84
CA PRO A 248 25.64 -3.70 6.05
C PRO A 248 24.72 -3.21 7.17
N LEU A 249 24.12 -4.13 7.92
CA LEU A 249 23.38 -3.79 9.14
C LEU A 249 24.35 -3.28 10.21
N ASN A 250 23.96 -2.18 10.84
CA ASN A 250 24.63 -1.47 11.89
C ASN A 250 24.80 -2.39 13.11
N LEU A 251 26.04 -2.80 13.34
CA LEU A 251 26.36 -3.73 14.42
C LEU A 251 26.16 -3.09 15.80
N ASP A 252 26.28 -1.77 15.93
CA ASP A 252 26.01 -1.06 17.19
C ASP A 252 24.51 -1.08 17.53
N ASN A 253 23.60 -0.95 16.55
CA ASN A 253 22.15 -1.12 16.76
C ASN A 253 21.83 -2.50 17.34
N LEU A 254 22.36 -3.53 16.68
CA LEU A 254 22.26 -4.93 17.11
C LEU A 254 22.79 -5.16 18.54
N ASN A 255 23.96 -4.61 18.85
CA ASN A 255 24.53 -4.68 20.20
C ASN A 255 23.70 -3.91 21.22
N ASN A 256 23.10 -2.78 20.84
CA ASN A 256 22.25 -2.02 21.74
C ASN A 256 20.98 -2.80 22.09
N GLY A 257 20.34 -3.47 21.13
CA GLY A 257 19.16 -4.30 21.37
C GLY A 257 19.43 -5.44 22.34
N ALA A 258 20.56 -6.12 22.15
CA ALA A 258 21.07 -7.15 23.05
C ALA A 258 21.28 -6.67 24.50
N ASN A 259 21.64 -5.40 24.70
CA ASN A 259 22.00 -4.85 26.00
C ASN A 259 20.92 -3.90 26.59
N GLY A 260 19.75 -3.80 25.95
CA GLY A 260 18.67 -2.90 26.40
C GLY A 260 19.03 -1.41 26.32
N MET A 261 19.87 -1.03 25.35
CA MET A 261 20.25 0.35 25.05
C MET A 261 19.41 0.92 23.89
N ASP A 262 19.83 2.04 23.27
CA ASP A 262 19.09 2.65 22.17
C ASP A 262 19.10 1.75 20.93
N TYR A 263 17.95 1.15 20.67
CA TYR A 263 17.74 0.11 19.67
C TYR A 263 16.46 0.38 18.92
N ARG A 264 16.46 0.14 17.61
CA ARG A 264 15.25 0.01 16.80
C ARG A 264 15.38 -1.21 15.90
N GLU A 265 14.23 -1.79 15.58
CA GLU A 265 14.15 -2.96 14.73
C GLU A 265 14.61 -2.64 13.30
N SER A 266 15.47 -3.48 12.73
CA SER A 266 15.76 -3.44 11.29
C SER A 266 14.75 -4.32 10.57
N SER A 267 14.25 -3.83 9.45
CA SER A 267 13.23 -4.54 8.66
C SER A 267 13.71 -4.79 7.24
N LEU A 268 13.30 -5.94 6.73
CA LEU A 268 13.31 -6.24 5.31
C LEU A 268 11.85 -6.23 4.83
N SER A 269 11.50 -5.23 4.03
CA SER A 269 10.12 -4.88 3.72
C SER A 269 9.82 -5.12 2.24
N PHE A 270 8.84 -5.98 1.96
CA PHE A 270 8.39 -6.33 0.61
C PHE A 270 7.09 -5.61 0.29
N PRO A 271 7.00 -4.84 -0.81
CA PRO A 271 5.74 -4.23 -1.21
C PRO A 271 4.68 -5.29 -1.52
N ILE A 272 3.48 -5.10 -0.98
CA ILE A 272 2.29 -5.91 -1.24
C ILE A 272 1.43 -5.16 -2.25
N THR A 273 1.13 -5.81 -3.37
CA THR A 273 0.25 -5.27 -4.42
C THR A 273 -1.20 -5.66 -4.21
N SER A 274 -1.47 -6.76 -3.49
CA SER A 274 -2.83 -7.16 -3.12
C SER A 274 -2.86 -7.99 -1.84
N LEU A 275 -3.86 -7.74 -1.00
CA LEU A 275 -4.09 -8.47 0.24
C LEU A 275 -5.15 -9.56 0.07
N PRO A 276 -5.05 -10.70 0.77
CA PRO A 276 -6.04 -11.76 0.72
C PRO A 276 -7.32 -11.40 1.49
N VAL A 277 -8.42 -12.10 1.20
CA VAL A 277 -9.59 -12.10 2.07
C VAL A 277 -9.64 -13.40 2.85
N GLY A 278 -9.50 -13.32 4.17
CA GLY A 278 -9.62 -14.48 5.04
C GLY A 278 -8.80 -14.39 6.31
N GLN A 279 -8.64 -15.55 6.94
CA GLN A 279 -7.80 -15.72 8.11
C GLN A 279 -7.23 -17.13 8.11
N GLY A 280 -6.09 -17.32 8.76
CA GLY A 280 -5.46 -18.62 8.84
C GLY A 280 -4.33 -18.68 9.85
N SER A 281 -3.74 -19.87 9.94
CA SER A 281 -2.51 -20.14 10.68
C SER A 281 -1.39 -20.44 9.70
N ALA A 282 -0.18 -20.02 10.04
CA ALA A 282 1.03 -20.35 9.29
C ALA A 282 2.19 -20.68 10.23
N THR A 283 3.26 -21.22 9.66
CA THR A 283 4.57 -21.32 10.33
C THR A 283 5.60 -20.50 9.60
N PHE A 284 6.59 -20.01 10.34
CA PHE A 284 7.79 -19.38 9.82
C PHE A 284 9.02 -20.06 10.42
N ASP A 285 9.87 -20.61 9.56
CA ASP A 285 11.13 -21.23 9.90
C ASP A 285 12.27 -20.26 9.58
N LEU A 286 13.02 -19.85 10.60
CA LEU A 286 14.22 -19.04 10.45
C LEU A 286 15.44 -19.92 10.65
N GLU A 287 16.36 -19.90 9.69
CA GLU A 287 17.72 -20.42 9.81
C GLU A 287 18.71 -19.31 9.49
N MET A 288 19.68 -19.13 10.38
CA MET A 288 20.76 -18.16 10.21
C MET A 288 22.09 -18.89 10.34
N THR A 289 22.88 -18.87 9.28
CA THR A 289 24.19 -19.52 9.23
C THR A 289 25.28 -18.48 9.02
N THR A 290 26.30 -18.49 9.87
CA THR A 290 27.52 -17.70 9.66
C THR A 290 28.39 -18.44 8.66
N GLY A 291 29.04 -17.77 7.71
CA GLY A 291 29.93 -18.48 6.81
C GLY A 291 30.09 -17.85 5.45
N VAL A 292 30.42 -18.70 4.48
CA VAL A 292 30.63 -18.30 3.07
C VAL A 292 29.41 -18.58 2.19
N ASP A 293 28.66 -19.66 2.45
CA ASP A 293 27.66 -20.16 1.51
C ASP A 293 26.31 -20.55 2.13
N GLY A 294 26.12 -20.27 3.43
CA GLY A 294 24.91 -20.60 4.17
C GLY A 294 24.74 -22.08 4.53
N ARG A 295 25.68 -22.95 4.19
CA ARG A 295 25.76 -24.31 4.74
C ARG A 295 26.56 -24.29 6.03
N LEU A 296 26.18 -25.13 6.98
CA LEU A 296 26.90 -25.24 8.24
C LEU A 296 28.18 -26.07 8.05
N ASP A 297 29.32 -25.40 7.97
CA ASP A 297 30.64 -26.03 7.90
C ASP A 297 31.38 -26.06 9.27
N SER A 298 32.54 -26.72 9.28
CA SER A 298 33.38 -26.81 10.49
C SER A 298 33.90 -25.44 10.91
N GLY A 299 33.51 -25.00 12.11
CA GLY A 299 33.92 -23.72 12.69
C GLY A 299 32.86 -22.62 12.55
N GLU A 300 31.78 -22.91 11.83
CA GLU A 300 30.64 -22.01 11.69
C GLU A 300 29.60 -22.21 12.79
N SER A 301 28.67 -21.28 12.87
CA SER A 301 27.56 -21.26 13.82
C SER A 301 26.24 -21.16 13.07
N GLN A 302 25.23 -21.84 13.60
CA GLN A 302 23.88 -21.77 13.08
C GLN A 302 22.87 -21.56 14.20
N LEU A 303 21.87 -20.75 13.92
CA LEU A 303 20.68 -20.57 14.74
C LEU A 303 19.46 -21.01 13.93
N ARG A 304 18.54 -21.74 14.57
CA ARG A 304 17.29 -22.17 13.95
C ARG A 304 16.13 -22.08 14.95
N CYS A 305 15.00 -21.56 14.50
CA CYS A 305 13.74 -21.61 15.23
C CYS A 305 12.55 -21.75 14.26
N GLN A 306 11.44 -22.23 14.79
CA GLN A 306 10.15 -22.26 14.11
C GLN A 306 9.14 -21.49 14.96
N ILE A 307 8.33 -20.67 14.29
CA ILE A 307 7.39 -19.73 14.90
C ILE A 307 6.01 -20.02 14.32
N ALA A 308 5.00 -20.18 15.16
CA ALA A 308 3.61 -20.19 14.72
C ALA A 308 3.12 -18.76 14.51
N LEU A 309 2.31 -18.57 13.49
CA LEU A 309 1.71 -17.29 13.11
C LEU A 309 0.21 -17.46 12.93
N THR A 310 -0.52 -16.39 13.17
CA THR A 310 -1.89 -16.20 12.71
C THR A 310 -1.96 -15.00 11.78
N TRP A 311 -2.84 -15.06 10.79
CA TRP A 311 -3.08 -13.91 9.93
C TRP A 311 -4.57 -13.70 9.75
N ILE A 312 -4.95 -12.44 9.57
CA ILE A 312 -6.29 -12.01 9.21
C ILE A 312 -6.16 -10.88 8.21
N SER A 313 -7.01 -10.90 7.19
CA SER A 313 -7.04 -9.87 6.15
C SER A 313 -8.44 -9.74 5.57
N ASP A 314 -8.89 -8.52 5.33
CA ASP A 314 -10.17 -8.20 4.69
C ASP A 314 -10.00 -7.76 3.22
N GLY A 315 -8.78 -7.88 2.69
CA GLY A 315 -8.39 -7.42 1.36
C GLY A 315 -7.99 -5.94 1.30
N ILE A 316 -8.15 -5.20 2.40
CA ILE A 316 -7.79 -3.78 2.54
C ILE A 316 -6.75 -3.59 3.64
N ASN A 317 -6.98 -4.24 4.77
CA ASN A 317 -6.14 -4.29 5.95
C ASN A 317 -5.78 -5.74 6.21
N ALA A 318 -4.55 -5.96 6.68
CA ALA A 318 -4.11 -7.25 7.12
C ALA A 318 -3.27 -7.10 8.39
N SER A 319 -3.28 -8.17 9.18
CA SER A 319 -2.37 -8.37 10.30
C SER A 319 -1.78 -9.75 10.19
N ILE A 320 -0.48 -9.85 10.47
CA ILE A 320 0.20 -11.10 10.76
C ILE A 320 0.65 -10.97 12.21
N ASP A 321 0.13 -11.84 13.05
CA ASP A 321 0.35 -11.81 14.49
C ASP A 321 1.05 -13.08 14.93
N GLU A 322 2.01 -12.92 15.83
CA GLU A 322 2.64 -14.02 16.53
C GLU A 322 1.88 -14.29 17.84
N PRO A 323 1.08 -15.38 17.94
CA PRO A 323 0.38 -15.70 19.19
C PRO A 323 1.38 -16.06 20.30
N GLU A 324 0.96 -15.92 21.56
CA GLU A 324 1.76 -16.36 22.70
C GLU A 324 2.14 -17.85 22.57
N GLN A 325 3.44 -18.11 22.49
CA GLN A 325 3.97 -19.44 22.27
C GLN A 325 5.35 -19.59 22.93
N THR A 326 5.77 -20.84 23.13
CA THR A 326 7.14 -21.17 23.51
C THR A 326 7.89 -21.64 22.26
N ILE A 327 8.92 -20.90 21.89
CA ILE A 327 9.75 -21.19 20.72
C ILE A 327 10.99 -21.95 21.17
N GLU A 328 11.28 -23.07 20.50
CA GLU A 328 12.55 -23.79 20.69
C GLU A 328 13.61 -23.21 19.74
N LEU A 329 14.60 -22.53 20.33
CA LEU A 329 15.76 -22.01 19.64
C LEU A 329 16.89 -23.04 19.70
N SER A 330 17.29 -23.54 18.53
CA SER A 330 18.46 -24.42 18.38
C SER A 330 19.67 -23.60 17.98
N VAL A 331 20.76 -23.72 18.74
CA VAL A 331 22.04 -23.07 18.42
C VAL A 331 23.13 -24.11 18.30
N ILE A 332 23.83 -24.10 17.17
CA ILE A 332 24.93 -25.02 16.85
C ILE A 332 26.21 -24.22 16.68
N ARG A 333 27.30 -24.63 17.34
CA ARG A 333 28.65 -24.05 17.21
C ARG A 333 29.70 -25.08 17.52
N SER A 334 30.75 -25.18 16.71
CA SER A 334 32.00 -25.90 17.04
C SER A 334 31.85 -27.06 18.06
N GLY A 335 31.06 -28.08 17.71
CA GLY A 335 30.85 -29.28 18.54
C GLY A 335 29.80 -29.19 19.67
N LEU A 336 29.18 -28.03 19.88
CA LEU A 336 28.12 -27.77 20.85
C LEU A 336 26.76 -27.59 20.14
N LYS A 337 25.73 -28.25 20.68
CA LYS A 337 24.32 -28.05 20.32
C LYS A 337 23.55 -27.68 21.58
N LEU A 338 22.85 -26.55 21.54
CA LEU A 338 22.03 -26.04 22.62
C LEU A 338 20.60 -25.87 22.15
N TRP A 339 19.65 -26.11 23.04
CA TRP A 339 18.24 -25.84 22.85
C TRP A 339 17.77 -24.95 23.99
N VAL A 340 17.10 -23.86 23.65
CA VAL A 340 16.56 -22.95 24.65
C VAL A 340 15.15 -22.54 24.28
N SER A 341 14.30 -22.40 25.28
CA SER A 341 12.94 -21.91 25.12
C SER A 341 12.88 -20.40 25.27
N ILE A 342 12.35 -19.70 24.27
CA ILE A 342 12.06 -18.25 24.30
C ILE A 342 10.56 -18.00 24.14
N GLY A 343 10.12 -16.82 24.57
CA GLY A 343 8.77 -16.32 24.32
C GLY A 343 8.64 -15.74 22.90
N SER A 344 7.43 -15.25 22.59
CA SER A 344 7.15 -14.58 21.32
C SER A 344 7.92 -13.26 21.18
N PHE A 345 8.33 -12.92 19.95
CA PHE A 345 9.17 -11.74 19.71
C PHE A 345 8.81 -10.92 18.46
N ASP A 346 7.74 -11.27 17.76
CA ASP A 346 7.20 -10.50 16.65
C ASP A 346 8.21 -10.36 15.51
N ILE A 347 8.27 -11.41 14.66
CA ILE A 347 9.20 -11.50 13.53
C ILE A 347 8.63 -10.95 12.22
N LEU A 348 7.31 -10.94 12.07
CA LEU A 348 6.61 -10.64 10.83
C LEU A 348 5.48 -9.68 11.11
N GLY A 349 5.30 -8.69 10.24
CA GLY A 349 4.22 -7.74 10.36
C GLY A 349 3.76 -7.21 9.01
N ILE A 350 2.66 -6.49 9.04
CA ILE A 350 2.18 -5.69 7.91
C ILE A 350 2.26 -4.22 8.31
N SER A 351 2.89 -3.39 7.49
CA SER A 351 2.93 -1.94 7.67
C SER A 351 2.38 -1.20 6.46
N ASP A 352 2.21 0.12 6.62
CA ASP A 352 1.88 1.03 5.54
C ASP A 352 3.18 1.50 4.85
N GLY A 353 3.31 1.22 3.56
CA GLY A 353 4.38 1.76 2.71
C GLY A 353 3.89 3.00 1.98
N GLY A 354 4.53 4.15 2.20
CA GLY A 354 4.19 5.43 1.53
C GLY A 354 2.69 5.77 1.55
N PRO A 355 2.24 6.77 0.77
CA PRO A 355 0.81 7.00 0.60
C PRO A 355 0.30 5.90 -0.34
N HIS A 356 -0.41 4.90 0.21
CA HIS A 356 -1.30 3.97 -0.52
C HIS A 356 -0.75 2.58 -0.95
N PHE A 357 0.24 1.97 -0.28
CA PHE A 357 0.48 0.52 -0.41
C PHE A 357 0.86 -0.13 0.93
N LYS A 358 0.79 -1.47 1.01
CA LYS A 358 1.13 -2.25 2.22
C LYS A 358 2.50 -2.89 2.05
N MET A 359 3.17 -3.17 3.16
CA MET A 359 4.45 -3.88 3.17
C MET A 359 4.33 -5.15 4.02
N LEU A 360 4.96 -6.24 3.56
CA LEU A 360 5.29 -7.37 4.42
C LEU A 360 6.65 -7.13 5.03
N ASP A 361 6.71 -6.95 6.34
CA ASP A 361 7.95 -6.67 7.06
C ASP A 361 8.48 -7.92 7.73
N ILE A 362 9.73 -8.25 7.45
CA ILE A 362 10.50 -9.23 8.21
C ILE A 362 11.44 -8.47 9.15
N LYS A 363 11.21 -8.63 10.45
CA LYS A 363 12.01 -8.03 11.53
C LYS A 363 13.24 -8.89 11.77
N LEU A 364 14.40 -8.39 11.35
CA LEU A 364 15.63 -9.17 11.27
C LEU A 364 16.33 -9.32 12.63
N LEU A 365 16.03 -8.43 13.58
CA LEU A 365 16.74 -8.30 14.85
C LEU A 365 15.93 -8.81 16.05
N SER A 366 14.61 -8.91 15.97
CA SER A 366 13.76 -9.45 17.05
C SER A 366 14.20 -10.86 17.49
N ALA A 367 14.44 -11.79 16.55
CA ALA A 367 14.86 -13.16 16.85
C ALA A 367 16.24 -13.22 17.52
N LEU A 368 17.10 -12.29 17.11
CA LEU A 368 18.46 -12.12 17.57
C LEU A 368 18.50 -11.55 19.00
N SER A 369 17.65 -10.57 19.29
CA SER A 369 17.59 -9.88 20.59
C SER A 369 17.06 -10.77 21.72
N GLU A 370 16.02 -11.58 21.50
CA GLU A 370 15.53 -12.52 22.54
C GLU A 370 16.54 -13.62 22.85
N ALA A 371 17.30 -14.09 21.86
CA ALA A 371 18.35 -15.08 22.07
C ALA A 371 19.45 -14.58 23.02
N VAL A 372 19.68 -13.26 23.11
CA VAL A 372 20.67 -12.64 23.99
C VAL A 372 20.33 -12.85 25.46
N LYS A 373 19.05 -12.84 25.82
CA LYS A 373 18.60 -12.94 27.22
C LYS A 373 18.97 -14.27 27.88
N LEU A 374 19.38 -15.25 27.08
CA LEU A 374 19.64 -16.63 27.52
C LEU A 374 21.12 -16.91 27.79
N ASP A 375 22.03 -16.41 26.94
CA ASP A 375 23.48 -16.54 27.11
C ASP A 375 24.22 -15.42 26.34
N ALA A 376 24.78 -14.47 27.10
CA ALA A 376 25.51 -13.34 26.54
C ALA A 376 26.79 -13.74 25.77
N GLY A 377 27.44 -14.85 26.14
CA GLY A 377 28.64 -15.36 25.48
C GLY A 377 28.32 -16.06 24.16
N LEU A 378 27.14 -16.69 24.10
CA LEU A 378 26.57 -17.19 22.86
C LEU A 378 26.42 -16.00 21.90
N PHE A 379 25.72 -14.94 22.29
CA PHE A 379 25.40 -13.91 21.31
C PHE A 379 26.57 -13.01 20.88
N ALA A 380 27.51 -12.71 21.77
CA ALA A 380 28.72 -11.96 21.44
C ALA A 380 29.55 -12.57 20.29
N SER A 381 29.42 -13.89 20.07
CA SER A 381 30.10 -14.56 18.97
C SER A 381 29.28 -14.62 17.67
N LEU A 382 28.05 -14.11 17.62
CA LEU A 382 27.25 -13.93 16.40
C LEU A 382 27.27 -12.47 15.96
N LEU A 383 27.22 -11.54 16.91
CA LEU A 383 27.35 -10.10 16.69
C LEU A 383 28.81 -9.64 16.59
N THR A 384 29.51 -10.11 15.57
CA THR A 384 30.77 -9.48 15.16
C THR A 384 30.69 -9.15 13.69
N PRO A 385 31.58 -8.28 13.16
CA PRO A 385 31.62 -8.03 11.73
C PRO A 385 31.79 -9.35 10.96
N ARG A 386 30.81 -9.69 10.11
CA ARG A 386 30.75 -10.94 9.35
C ARG A 386 29.62 -10.94 8.32
N THR A 387 29.61 -11.96 7.48
CA THR A 387 28.49 -12.30 6.62
C THR A 387 27.56 -13.28 7.33
N LEU A 388 26.25 -13.06 7.18
CA LEU A 388 25.20 -13.96 7.62
C LEU A 388 24.36 -14.39 6.41
N HIS A 389 24.01 -15.66 6.38
CA HIS A 389 23.08 -16.22 5.41
C HIS A 389 21.78 -16.54 6.14
N LEU A 390 20.71 -15.88 5.74
CA LEU A 390 19.36 -16.12 6.22
C LEU A 390 18.64 -17.02 5.23
N LYS A 391 17.99 -18.05 5.77
CA LYS A 391 17.01 -18.86 5.08
C LYS A 391 15.70 -18.78 5.85
N MET A 392 14.68 -18.23 5.21
CA MET A 392 13.38 -17.93 5.81
C MET A 392 12.31 -18.68 5.03
N GLN A 393 11.76 -19.74 5.61
CA GLN A 393 10.72 -20.55 4.97
C GLN A 393 9.38 -20.31 5.67
N HIS A 394 8.29 -20.34 4.93
CA HIS A 394 6.98 -20.11 5.52
C HIS A 394 5.84 -20.88 4.85
N THR A 395 4.71 -20.95 5.54
CA THR A 395 3.46 -21.50 5.00
C THR A 395 2.37 -20.44 4.82
N LEU A 396 2.70 -19.15 4.95
CA LEU A 396 1.79 -18.07 4.58
C LEU A 396 1.38 -18.21 3.11
N PRO A 397 0.13 -17.85 2.76
CA PRO A 397 -0.33 -17.88 1.37
C PRO A 397 0.26 -16.67 0.64
N ILE A 398 1.44 -16.81 0.04
CA ILE A 398 2.14 -15.71 -0.63
C ILE A 398 2.44 -16.10 -2.07
N ILE A 399 2.16 -15.17 -2.99
CA ILE A 399 2.47 -15.29 -4.41
C ILE A 399 3.15 -14.01 -4.92
N ASN A 400 3.85 -14.08 -6.05
CA ASN A 400 4.27 -12.88 -6.77
C ASN A 400 3.16 -12.35 -7.70
N SER A 401 3.46 -11.24 -8.38
CA SER A 401 2.59 -10.59 -9.37
C SER A 401 2.14 -11.52 -10.53
N ASP A 402 2.94 -12.53 -10.87
CA ASP A 402 2.61 -13.55 -11.89
C ASP A 402 1.85 -14.78 -11.34
N GLY A 403 1.53 -14.81 -10.04
CA GLY A 403 0.83 -15.92 -9.39
C GLY A 403 1.71 -17.12 -9.01
N VAL A 404 3.04 -16.96 -9.05
CA VAL A 404 4.01 -17.96 -8.59
C VAL A 404 4.07 -17.93 -7.07
N LYS A 405 3.90 -19.09 -6.44
CA LYS A 405 4.03 -19.24 -4.99
C LYS A 405 5.44 -18.86 -4.53
N ILE A 406 5.51 -18.06 -3.47
CA ILE A 406 6.74 -17.76 -2.75
C ILE A 406 6.65 -18.47 -1.40
N ASP A 407 7.59 -19.38 -1.11
CA ASP A 407 7.62 -20.09 0.17
C ASP A 407 8.98 -20.05 0.88
N GLU A 408 9.96 -19.38 0.26
CA GLU A 408 11.29 -19.20 0.81
C GLU A 408 11.89 -17.85 0.38
N VAL A 409 12.50 -17.16 1.35
CA VAL A 409 13.34 -15.98 1.14
C VAL A 409 14.74 -16.29 1.66
N ASN A 410 15.73 -16.20 0.79
CA ASN A 410 17.14 -16.33 1.10
C ASN A 410 17.81 -14.96 1.01
N ALA A 411 18.51 -14.55 2.06
CA ALA A 411 19.21 -13.28 2.09
C ALA A 411 20.66 -13.47 2.54
N ILE A 412 21.59 -12.81 1.86
CA ILE A 412 22.97 -12.67 2.30
C ILE A 412 23.14 -11.25 2.82
N LEU A 413 23.48 -11.10 4.09
CA LEU A 413 23.67 -9.78 4.70
C LEU A 413 25.02 -9.69 5.39
N ARG A 414 25.48 -8.47 5.64
CA ARG A 414 26.73 -8.19 6.33
C ARG A 414 26.44 -7.41 7.59
N LEU A 415 27.12 -7.75 8.68
CA LEU A 415 27.16 -6.95 9.90
C LEU A 415 28.42 -6.08 9.87
N GLN A 416 28.27 -4.77 10.07
CA GLN A 416 29.40 -3.85 10.18
C GLN A 416 28.99 -2.55 10.88
N ASN A 417 29.98 -1.77 11.31
CA ASN A 417 29.83 -0.33 11.56
C ASN A 417 30.46 0.46 10.41
#